data_AF-A0A8T3PCS6-F1
#
_entry.id   AF-A0A8T3PCS6-F1
#
_cell.length_a   1.000
_cell.length_b   1.000
_cell.length_c   1.000
_cell.angle_alpha   90.00
_cell.angle_beta   90.00
_cell.angle_gamma   90.00
#
_symmetry.space_group_name_H-M   'P 1'
#
loop_
_entity.id
_entity.type
_entity.pdbx_description
1 polymer ?
#
loop_
_entity_poly.entity_id
_entity_poly.type
_entity_poly.pdbx_seq_one_letter_code
_entity_poly.pdbx_strand_id
1 'polypeptide(L)'
;MTAAADEADRIGVERDDIAEADNPVEADALGEPDDIDEAAALARLEGTAPGPGASELTSVELEALLFVAERPLTRREIARLAGVDPETVDARLGDLEVELRGRGVTLVSAGERVELATAPEAGVLIARYVGADGIRLSPAALETLAIVA
;
A
#
# COMPACT_ATOMS: atom_id res chain seq x y z
N MET A 1 5.26 -70.78 -30.71
CA MET A 1 6.60 -70.64 -31.31
C MET A 1 7.17 -69.34 -30.74
N THR A 2 7.59 -69.30 -29.47
CA THR A 2 8.90 -69.70 -28.88
C THR A 2 9.45 -68.41 -28.24
N ALA A 3 9.31 -68.25 -26.91
CA ALA A 3 10.37 -68.23 -25.88
C ALA A 3 11.30 -66.99 -25.99
N ALA A 4 11.72 -66.27 -24.95
CA ALA A 4 11.92 -66.48 -23.50
C ALA A 4 11.89 -65.07 -22.82
N ALA A 5 11.34 -64.86 -21.63
CA ALA A 5 12.00 -64.91 -20.31
C ALA A 5 13.44 -64.33 -20.30
N ASP A 6 13.72 -63.27 -19.51
CA ASP A 6 14.19 -63.37 -18.11
C ASP A 6 14.79 -62.05 -17.57
N GLU A 7 14.83 -61.94 -16.23
CA GLU A 7 15.77 -61.19 -15.38
C GLU A 7 15.64 -59.64 -15.34
N ALA A 8 14.83 -59.07 -14.43
CA ALA A 8 15.12 -58.83 -13.01
C ALA A 8 16.16 -57.72 -12.72
N ASP A 9 15.63 -56.65 -12.11
CA ASP A 9 16.18 -55.89 -10.98
C ASP A 9 17.63 -55.40 -11.03
N ARG A 10 17.80 -54.06 -11.04
CA ARG A 10 18.73 -53.32 -10.16
C ARG A 10 18.71 -51.80 -10.43
N ILE A 11 18.26 -51.07 -9.42
CA ILE A 11 18.90 -49.87 -8.85
C ILE A 11 19.12 -48.66 -9.78
N GLY A 12 18.45 -47.55 -9.46
CA GLY A 12 18.82 -46.22 -9.96
C GLY A 12 17.79 -45.15 -9.64
N VAL A 13 17.75 -44.72 -8.38
CA VAL A 13 17.12 -43.44 -8.01
C VAL A 13 18.01 -42.34 -8.60
N GLU A 14 17.59 -41.72 -9.70
CA GLU A 14 18.09 -40.40 -10.10
C GLU A 14 16.87 -39.50 -10.29
N ARG A 15 16.58 -38.80 -9.20
CA ARG A 15 15.79 -37.58 -9.22
C ARG A 15 16.65 -36.56 -9.95
N ASP A 16 16.48 -36.44 -11.25
CA ASP A 16 17.04 -35.32 -12.01
C ASP A 16 16.35 -34.04 -11.54
N ASP A 17 16.97 -33.40 -10.55
CA ASP A 17 17.50 -32.05 -10.69
C ASP A 17 16.59 -31.08 -11.44
N ILE A 18 15.46 -30.74 -10.82
CA ILE A 18 14.97 -29.36 -10.95
C ILE A 18 15.82 -28.55 -9.99
N ALA A 19 16.96 -28.11 -10.50
CA ALA A 19 17.87 -27.19 -9.84
C ALA A 19 17.06 -26.10 -9.15
N GLU A 20 17.10 -26.14 -7.82
CA GLU A 20 16.84 -25.03 -6.94
C GLU A 20 17.85 -23.96 -7.33
N ALA A 21 17.44 -23.11 -8.27
CA ALA A 21 18.10 -21.84 -8.49
C ALA A 21 17.89 -21.06 -7.19
N ASP A 22 18.86 -21.22 -6.30
CA ASP A 22 19.23 -20.30 -5.24
C ASP A 22 19.48 -18.95 -5.92
N ASN A 23 18.37 -18.28 -6.25
CA ASN A 23 18.35 -16.89 -6.61
C ASN A 23 18.17 -16.17 -5.28
N PRO A 24 19.26 -15.71 -4.63
CA PRO A 24 19.11 -14.79 -3.52
C PRO A 24 18.49 -13.55 -4.13
N VAL A 25 17.16 -13.46 -4.06
CA VAL A 25 16.48 -12.19 -4.26
C VAL A 25 17.01 -11.34 -3.13
N GLU A 26 17.96 -10.47 -3.47
CA GLU A 26 18.58 -9.51 -2.57
C GLU A 26 17.48 -8.94 -1.67
N ALA A 27 17.52 -9.32 -0.39
CA ALA A 27 16.60 -8.84 0.64
C ALA A 27 16.94 -7.39 1.03
N ASP A 28 17.18 -6.54 0.01
CA ASP A 28 17.65 -5.16 0.16
C ASP A 28 16.87 -4.18 -0.74
N ALA A 29 15.66 -4.55 -1.15
CA ALA A 29 14.73 -3.65 -1.85
C ALA A 29 13.40 -3.46 -1.10
N LEU A 30 13.42 -3.58 0.23
CA LEU A 30 12.55 -2.71 1.02
C LEU A 30 13.21 -1.33 0.95
N GLY A 31 12.87 -0.54 -0.07
CA GLY A 31 13.13 0.90 0.01
C GLY A 31 12.63 1.38 1.37
N GLU A 32 13.43 2.19 2.07
CA GLU A 32 13.06 2.71 3.38
C GLU A 32 11.61 3.22 3.30
N PRO A 33 10.68 2.76 4.15
CA PRO A 33 9.25 3.03 3.98
C PRO A 33 8.83 4.50 4.18
N ASP A 34 9.76 5.46 4.11
CA ASP A 34 9.56 6.86 4.45
C ASP A 34 10.19 7.90 3.49
N ASP A 35 10.79 7.50 2.37
CA ASP A 35 11.50 8.39 1.42
C ASP A 35 10.60 9.32 0.57
N ILE A 36 9.40 9.67 1.05
CA ILE A 36 8.71 10.85 0.54
C ILE A 36 9.35 12.07 1.22
N ASP A 37 10.36 12.66 0.59
CA ASP A 37 10.98 13.90 1.06
C ASP A 37 9.93 15.03 1.15
N GLU A 38 9.41 15.25 2.38
CA GLU A 38 8.44 16.30 2.70
C GLU A 38 9.02 17.68 2.36
N ALA A 39 10.32 17.89 2.54
CA ALA A 39 10.97 19.15 2.21
C ALA A 39 10.95 19.39 0.70
N ALA A 40 11.29 18.39 -0.11
CA ALA A 40 11.16 18.48 -1.56
C ALA A 40 9.70 18.70 -1.99
N ALA A 41 8.75 18.09 -1.30
CA ALA A 41 7.34 18.25 -1.61
C ALA A 41 6.82 19.65 -1.30
N LEU A 42 7.17 20.19 -0.13
CA LEU A 42 6.90 21.57 0.26
C LEU A 42 7.61 22.57 -0.66
N ALA A 43 8.84 22.30 -1.09
CA ALA A 43 9.58 23.13 -2.04
C ALA A 43 8.86 23.26 -3.40
N ARG A 44 8.19 22.19 -3.87
CA ARG A 44 7.37 22.24 -5.10
C ARG A 44 6.16 23.17 -4.97
N LEU A 45 5.75 23.50 -3.76
CA LEU A 45 4.64 24.41 -3.47
C LEU A 45 5.12 25.86 -3.29
N GLU A 46 6.42 26.13 -3.34
CA GLU A 46 6.95 27.49 -3.29
C GLU A 46 6.46 28.31 -4.49
N GLY A 47 5.76 29.40 -4.21
CA GLY A 47 5.15 30.26 -5.23
C GLY A 47 3.66 30.00 -5.51
N THR A 48 3.09 28.92 -4.99
CA THR A 48 1.64 28.75 -4.92
C THR A 48 1.13 29.60 -3.75
N ALA A 49 0.69 30.82 -4.04
CA ALA A 49 -0.08 31.58 -3.07
C ALA A 49 -1.41 30.83 -2.82
N PRO A 50 -1.89 30.75 -1.56
CA PRO A 50 -3.23 30.26 -1.29
C PRO A 50 -4.20 31.06 -2.16
N GLY A 51 -5.06 30.35 -2.91
CA GLY A 51 -5.98 30.98 -3.84
C GLY A 51 -6.89 32.00 -3.14
N PRO A 52 -7.34 33.06 -3.83
CA PRO A 52 -8.29 34.02 -3.27
C PRO A 52 -9.59 33.29 -2.89
N GLY A 53 -9.82 33.09 -1.59
CA GLY A 53 -10.92 32.28 -1.05
C GLY A 53 -10.56 31.46 0.20
N ALA A 54 -9.27 31.35 0.55
CA ALA A 54 -8.79 30.60 1.72
C ALA A 54 -9.28 31.21 3.05
N SER A 55 -10.43 30.74 3.55
CA SER A 55 -10.80 30.88 4.96
C SER A 55 -11.54 29.65 5.50
N GLU A 56 -11.99 28.74 4.63
CA GLU A 56 -12.65 27.52 5.06
C GLU A 56 -12.20 26.37 4.16
N LEU A 57 -11.40 25.45 4.70
CA LEU A 57 -11.19 24.14 4.07
C LEU A 57 -12.47 23.32 4.30
N THR A 58 -13.18 22.98 3.23
CA THR A 58 -14.39 22.14 3.32
C THR A 58 -14.04 20.65 3.22
N SER A 59 -14.90 19.77 3.75
CA SER A 59 -14.73 18.31 3.60
C SER A 59 -14.65 17.88 2.13
N VAL A 60 -15.41 18.56 1.24
CA VAL A 60 -15.43 18.28 -0.21
C VAL A 60 -14.10 18.63 -0.87
N GLU A 61 -13.51 19.78 -0.54
CA GLU A 61 -12.20 20.19 -1.07
C GLU A 61 -11.09 19.28 -0.55
N LEU A 62 -11.14 18.89 0.72
CA LEU A 62 -10.19 17.96 1.31
C LEU A 62 -10.30 16.56 0.69
N GLU A 63 -11.52 16.04 0.53
CA GLU A 63 -11.77 14.74 -0.14
C GLU A 63 -11.25 14.80 -1.59
N ALA A 64 -11.55 15.87 -2.33
CA ALA A 64 -11.07 16.04 -3.70
C ALA A 64 -9.54 16.12 -3.80
N LEU A 65 -8.90 16.84 -2.87
CA LEU A 65 -7.44 16.93 -2.79
C LEU A 65 -6.81 15.56 -2.53
N LEU A 66 -7.31 14.83 -1.54
CA LEU A 66 -6.77 13.50 -1.20
C LEU A 66 -7.08 12.46 -2.27
N PHE A 67 -8.19 12.61 -3.00
CA PHE A 67 -8.57 11.71 -4.10
C PHE A 67 -7.63 11.81 -5.30
N VAL A 68 -7.16 13.02 -5.63
CA VAL A 68 -6.23 13.25 -6.75
C VAL A 68 -4.76 13.09 -6.36
N ALA A 69 -4.45 13.02 -5.06
CA ALA A 69 -3.09 12.87 -4.58
C ALA A 69 -2.50 11.52 -5.02
N GLU A 70 -1.35 11.57 -5.71
CA GLU A 70 -0.62 10.36 -6.16
C GLU A 70 0.16 9.67 -5.02
N ARG A 71 0.16 10.28 -3.84
CA ARG A 71 0.90 9.83 -2.65
C ARG A 71 0.23 10.35 -1.37
N PRO A 72 0.52 9.74 -0.21
CA PRO A 72 0.15 10.32 1.07
C PRO A 72 0.67 11.76 1.22
N LEU A 73 -0.22 12.64 1.70
CA LEU A 73 0.09 14.05 1.96
C LEU A 73 0.31 14.26 3.45
N THR A 74 1.25 15.13 3.82
CA THR A 74 1.37 15.56 5.22
C THR A 74 0.32 16.63 5.54
N ARG A 75 -0.08 16.70 6.81
CA ARG A 75 -0.96 17.78 7.31
C ARG A 75 -0.44 19.18 6.96
N ARG A 76 0.88 19.36 6.97
CA ARG A 76 1.54 20.63 6.63
C ARG A 76 1.43 20.98 5.16
N GLU A 77 1.55 19.99 4.28
CA GLU A 77 1.33 20.17 2.84
C GLU A 77 -0.11 20.61 2.58
N ILE A 78 -1.08 19.94 3.20
CA ILE A 78 -2.51 20.27 3.08
C ILE A 78 -2.78 21.69 3.61
N ALA A 79 -2.26 22.03 4.79
CA ALA A 79 -2.40 23.35 5.40
C ALA A 79 -1.87 24.46 4.47
N ARG A 80 -0.70 24.24 3.88
CA ARG A 80 -0.10 25.19 2.92
C ARG A 80 -0.94 25.35 1.66
N LEU A 81 -1.43 24.26 1.09
CA LEU A 81 -2.26 24.27 -0.12
C LEU A 81 -3.60 24.97 0.11
N ALA A 82 -4.25 24.67 1.24
CA ALA A 82 -5.54 25.24 1.59
C ALA A 82 -5.44 26.65 2.19
N GLY A 83 -4.25 27.10 2.59
CA GLY A 83 -4.04 28.39 3.24
C GLY A 83 -4.68 28.49 4.62
N VAL A 84 -4.70 27.38 5.37
CA VAL A 84 -5.28 27.28 6.71
C VAL A 84 -4.23 26.80 7.72
N ASP A 85 -4.55 26.89 9.01
CA ASP A 85 -3.69 26.40 10.08
C ASP A 85 -3.73 24.86 10.15
N PRO A 86 -2.66 24.19 10.61
CA PRO A 86 -2.63 22.73 10.78
C PRO A 86 -3.79 22.19 11.65
N GLU A 87 -4.20 22.92 12.68
CA GLU A 87 -5.31 22.54 13.56
C GLU A 87 -6.64 22.50 12.81
N THR A 88 -6.82 23.40 11.84
CA THR A 88 -7.99 23.40 10.95
C THR A 88 -7.98 22.15 10.06
N VAL A 89 -6.81 21.76 9.55
CA VAL A 89 -6.67 20.51 8.78
C VAL A 89 -7.03 19.30 9.63
N ASP A 90 -6.54 19.21 10.86
CA ASP A 90 -6.85 18.09 11.77
C ASP A 90 -8.34 17.97 12.06
N ALA A 91 -9.01 19.10 12.34
CA ALA A 91 -10.45 19.11 12.54
C ALA A 91 -11.20 18.59 11.30
N ARG A 92 -10.78 19.03 10.09
CA ARG A 92 -11.41 18.60 8.83
C ARG A 92 -11.13 17.16 8.43
N LEU A 93 -9.94 16.65 8.75
CA LEU A 93 -9.65 15.23 8.59
C LEU A 93 -10.55 14.38 9.50
N GLY A 94 -10.80 14.84 10.74
CA GLY A 94 -11.75 14.19 11.66
C GLY A 94 -13.19 14.22 11.15
N ASP A 95 -13.66 15.36 10.64
CA ASP A 95 -14.98 15.48 10.02
C ASP A 95 -15.11 14.52 8.83
N LEU A 96 -14.12 14.52 7.92
CA LEU A 96 -14.09 13.66 6.75
C LEU A 96 -14.08 12.18 7.12
N GLU A 97 -13.30 11.77 8.13
CA GLU A 97 -13.30 10.39 8.62
C GLU A 97 -14.70 9.93 9.05
N VAL A 98 -15.46 10.80 9.73
CA VAL A 98 -16.84 10.51 10.14
C VAL A 98 -17.76 10.39 8.92
N GLU A 99 -17.64 11.31 7.95
CA GLU A 99 -18.44 11.31 6.72
C GLU A 99 -18.18 10.07 5.85
N LEU A 100 -16.96 9.54 5.86
CA LEU A 100 -16.58 8.36 5.08
C LEU A 100 -17.01 7.03 5.71
N ARG A 101 -17.52 7.01 6.95
CA ARG A 101 -17.97 5.78 7.59
C ARG A 101 -19.06 5.07 6.78
N GLY A 102 -18.83 3.79 6.51
CA GLY A 102 -19.75 2.96 5.71
C GLY A 102 -19.74 3.25 4.21
N ARG A 103 -18.80 4.08 3.71
CA ARG A 103 -18.56 4.27 2.28
C ARG A 103 -17.51 3.27 1.78
N GLY A 104 -17.33 3.20 0.45
CA GLY A 104 -16.35 2.32 -0.20
C GLY A 104 -14.91 2.84 -0.16
N VAL A 105 -14.69 4.05 0.38
CA VAL A 105 -13.38 4.66 0.59
C VAL A 105 -13.25 5.06 2.06
N THR A 106 -12.04 5.03 2.58
CA THR A 106 -11.70 5.37 3.97
C THR A 106 -10.49 6.28 4.01
N LEU A 107 -10.43 7.12 5.04
CA LEU A 107 -9.22 7.86 5.36
C LEU A 107 -8.24 6.92 6.08
N VAL A 108 -6.98 6.90 5.66
CA VAL A 108 -5.88 6.18 6.32
C VAL A 108 -4.84 7.19 6.78
N SER A 109 -4.32 6.99 7.99
CA SER A 109 -3.27 7.83 8.57
C SER A 109 -2.06 6.98 8.96
N ALA A 110 -0.88 7.43 8.56
CA ALA A 110 0.41 6.84 8.95
C ALA A 110 1.34 7.96 9.44
N GLY A 111 1.46 8.10 10.77
CA GLY A 111 2.19 9.21 11.38
C GLY A 111 1.56 10.57 11.03
N GLU A 112 2.33 11.40 10.32
CA GLU A 112 1.89 12.73 9.85
C GLU A 112 1.22 12.73 8.47
N ARG A 113 1.18 11.56 7.82
CA ARG A 113 0.67 11.40 6.46
C ARG A 113 -0.74 10.87 6.46
N VAL A 114 -1.52 11.35 5.51
CA VAL A 114 -2.90 10.95 5.28
C VAL A 114 -3.14 10.69 3.79
N GLU A 115 -3.99 9.71 3.51
CA GLU A 115 -4.43 9.38 2.15
C GLU A 115 -5.83 8.77 2.16
N LEU A 116 -6.48 8.73 1.00
CA LEU A 116 -7.68 7.92 0.80
C LEU A 116 -7.29 6.53 0.32
N ALA A 117 -7.87 5.52 0.94
CA ALA A 117 -7.77 4.13 0.51
C ALA A 117 -9.17 3.54 0.29
N THR A 118 -9.24 2.36 -0.32
CA THR A 118 -10.49 1.61 -0.40
C THR A 118 -10.86 1.02 0.94
N ALA A 119 -12.16 1.02 1.28
CA ALA A 119 -12.66 0.41 2.50
C ALA A 119 -12.30 -1.09 2.56
N PRO A 120 -11.90 -1.61 3.73
CA PRO A 120 -11.42 -2.99 3.87
C PRO A 120 -12.48 -4.02 3.46
N GLU A 121 -13.76 -3.72 3.65
CA GLU A 121 -14.89 -4.59 3.27
C GLU A 121 -14.96 -4.83 1.76
N ALA A 122 -14.44 -3.90 0.94
CA ALA A 122 -14.41 -4.01 -0.51
C ALA A 122 -13.22 -4.84 -1.04
N GLY A 123 -12.29 -5.23 -0.18
CA GLY A 123 -11.00 -5.83 -0.56
C GLY A 123 -11.12 -7.07 -1.45
N VAL A 124 -12.06 -7.98 -1.17
CA VAL A 124 -12.24 -9.20 -1.97
C VAL A 124 -12.65 -8.88 -3.41
N LEU A 125 -13.55 -7.92 -3.60
CA LEU A 125 -14.02 -7.52 -4.93
C LEU A 125 -12.91 -6.80 -5.70
N ILE A 126 -12.19 -5.89 -5.03
CA ILE A 126 -11.08 -5.14 -5.61
C ILE A 126 -9.94 -6.08 -6.03
N ALA A 127 -9.55 -7.04 -5.18
CA ALA A 127 -8.51 -8.01 -5.49
C ALA A 127 -8.80 -8.81 -6.77
N ARG A 128 -10.07 -9.22 -6.96
CA ARG A 128 -10.52 -9.89 -8.19
C ARG A 128 -10.42 -9.00 -9.41
N TYR A 129 -10.77 -7.71 -9.27
CA TYR A 129 -10.70 -6.75 -10.38
C TYR A 129 -9.25 -6.44 -10.78
N VAL A 130 -8.38 -6.22 -9.80
CA VAL A 130 -6.95 -5.94 -10.01
C VAL A 130 -6.21 -7.16 -10.58
N GLY A 131 -6.80 -8.37 -10.46
CA GLY A 131 -6.12 -9.60 -10.80
C GLY A 131 -4.96 -9.89 -9.84
N ALA A 132 -5.06 -9.38 -8.61
CA ALA A 132 -4.08 -9.68 -7.58
C ALA A 132 -4.26 -11.15 -7.18
N ASP A 133 -3.41 -12.01 -7.72
CA ASP A 133 -3.09 -13.28 -7.07
C ASP A 133 -2.66 -12.90 -5.64
N GLY A 134 -3.48 -13.27 -4.65
CA GLY A 134 -3.35 -12.76 -3.29
C GLY A 134 -1.91 -12.76 -2.80
N ILE A 135 -1.50 -11.69 -2.11
CA ILE A 135 -0.13 -11.52 -1.60
C ILE A 135 0.33 -12.84 -0.97
N ARG A 136 1.26 -13.53 -1.64
CA ARG A 136 1.87 -14.75 -1.13
C ARG A 136 2.81 -14.33 -0.02
N LEU A 137 2.32 -14.30 1.21
CA LEU A 137 3.15 -14.08 2.38
C LEU A 137 4.22 -15.18 2.44
N SER A 138 5.47 -14.77 2.67
CA SER A 138 6.55 -15.72 2.88
C SER A 138 6.30 -16.54 4.16
N PRO A 139 6.90 -17.73 4.30
CA PRO A 139 6.82 -18.49 5.54
C PRO A 139 7.20 -17.68 6.79
N ALA A 140 8.20 -16.80 6.67
CA ALA A 140 8.64 -15.92 7.76
C ALA A 140 7.60 -14.84 8.14
N ALA A 141 6.90 -14.28 7.15
CA ALA A 141 5.81 -13.33 7.40
C ALA A 141 4.62 -14.02 8.09
N LEU A 142 4.32 -15.26 7.72
CA LEU A 142 3.28 -16.08 8.36
C LEU A 142 3.65 -16.46 9.80
N GLU A 143 4.91 -16.80 10.06
CA GLU A 143 5.39 -17.09 11.42
C GLU A 143 5.25 -15.87 12.33
N THR A 144 5.59 -14.68 11.84
CA THR A 144 5.44 -13.42 12.60
C THR A 144 3.98 -13.13 12.93
N LEU A 145 3.07 -13.28 11.95
CA LEU A 145 1.63 -13.12 12.19
C LEU A 145 1.10 -14.14 13.21
N ALA A 146 1.57 -15.38 13.16
CA ALA A 146 1.16 -16.43 14.10
C ALA A 146 1.64 -16.17 15.54
N ILE A 147 2.72 -15.41 15.73
CA ILE A 147 3.21 -15.01 17.05
C ILE A 147 2.40 -13.84 17.64
N VAL A 148 1.90 -12.93 16.78
CA VAL A 148 1.19 -11.70 17.22
C VAL A 148 -0.33 -11.88 17.33
N ALA A 149 -0.93 -12.85 16.62
CA ALA A 149 -2.37 -13.13 16.61
C ALA A 149 -2.91 -13.89 17.83
#